data_AF-A0A260C2R2-F1
#
_entry.id   AF-A0A260C2R2-F1
#
_cell.length_a   1.000
_cell.length_b   1.000
_cell.length_c   1.000
_cell.angle_alpha   90.00
_cell.angle_beta   90.00
_cell.angle_gamma   90.00
#
_symmetry.space_group_name_H-M   'P 1'
#
loop_
_entity.id
_entity.type
_entity.pdbx_description
1 polymer ?
#
loop_
_entity_poly.entity_id
_entity_poly.type
_entity_poly.pdbx_seq_one_letter_code
_entity_poly.pdbx_strand_id
1 'polypeptide(L)'
;MELLLDDASIDRLEEHRKAFPGAEAHAALRLRALLDQRRQRSTELAALNDIAVRLTTVRDNRALLQEVVDQARRLLGVDLAYMGSVQGDEFVIDVTSGALTPRLVGLRLEQDAGLVGLIVRSASPSWTPDYQSEPAFQHITGADSAARSENMRGLLGVPLRVGDRVIGALFACKRQERDFADSEIALLSALAAHAAIAIENVRTIDRLETLNAELSERTAELEQTLQWDRTLTQVVLRGGGVRTLVREIAVLTERPAYFVPDAAAVPAALAVHSAEVDELLRMCGDGKDTVSTPSMTAHRVAAAGQFLGALISIGPDDARTRLLLDRAAPAVALSLAEERAAADSARRAQDAFLVDLLSHPASTPDAERRQLHLAGLTPDTSYCVAVAQGASRTKLGRFPTGSVVAEQGSSLIVVVPARDSATVTPMFLAGTTVGISEPSTGPEALAKGYREARQTVDVLVTLGREGEACSARGLGIYRILLSHLAREHLDELTQEKLGPLLAEQNKRGVPLMETLSTYLARGRHHSATASALGVHVNTLYQRLDAIDRLIGTHWRDPDNALDLQVLMRLRRSADLLGL
;
A
#
# COMPACT_ATOMS: atom_id res chain seq x y z
N MET A 1 -31.42 91.83 7.29
CA MET A 1 -30.70 90.91 8.19
C MET A 1 -31.68 90.09 9.04
N GLU A 2 -32.70 90.71 9.66
CA GLU A 2 -33.78 90.00 10.36
C GLU A 2 -34.46 88.92 9.50
N LEU A 3 -34.79 89.22 8.24
CA LEU A 3 -35.37 88.24 7.31
C LEU A 3 -34.49 86.98 7.07
N LEU A 4 -33.16 87.09 7.15
CA LEU A 4 -32.27 85.93 7.03
C LEU A 4 -32.20 85.12 8.34
N LEU A 5 -32.32 85.78 9.49
CA LEU A 5 -32.35 85.14 10.81
C LEU A 5 -33.66 84.38 11.04
N ASP A 6 -34.77 84.85 10.44
CA ASP A 6 -36.09 84.21 10.47
C ASP A 6 -36.27 83.13 9.38
N ASP A 7 -35.18 82.69 8.74
CA ASP A 7 -35.16 81.62 7.73
C ASP A 7 -36.12 81.87 6.54
N ALA A 8 -36.33 83.14 6.16
CA ALA A 8 -37.26 83.54 5.10
C ALA A 8 -36.95 82.87 3.74
N SER A 9 -38.00 82.51 3.00
CA SER A 9 -37.90 81.89 1.67
C SER A 9 -37.28 82.82 0.64
N ILE A 10 -36.72 82.22 -0.43
CA ILE A 10 -36.18 82.97 -1.58
C ILE A 10 -37.23 83.91 -2.16
N ASP A 11 -38.48 83.47 -2.29
CA ASP A 11 -39.59 84.30 -2.80
C ASP A 11 -39.84 85.54 -1.92
N ARG A 12 -39.80 85.37 -0.61
CA ARG A 12 -40.00 86.47 0.36
C ARG A 12 -38.81 87.43 0.38
N LEU A 13 -37.59 86.92 0.19
CA LEU A 13 -36.39 87.74 0.02
C LEU A 13 -36.36 88.46 -1.35
N GLU A 14 -36.94 87.86 -2.40
CA GLU A 14 -37.11 88.50 -3.71
C GLU A 14 -38.15 89.61 -3.67
N GLU A 15 -39.29 89.41 -3.01
CA GLU A 15 -40.28 90.45 -2.77
C GLU A 15 -39.67 91.63 -2.00
N HIS A 16 -38.87 91.34 -0.96
CA HIS A 16 -38.16 92.37 -0.22
C HIS A 16 -37.10 93.09 -1.07
N ARG A 17 -36.36 92.38 -1.93
CA ARG A 17 -35.42 92.99 -2.89
C ARG A 17 -36.14 93.92 -3.87
N LYS A 18 -37.32 93.53 -4.36
CA LYS A 18 -38.14 94.35 -5.28
C LYS A 18 -38.60 95.64 -4.60
N ALA A 19 -38.94 95.58 -3.30
CA ALA A 19 -39.35 96.75 -2.52
C ALA A 19 -38.17 97.67 -2.13
N PHE A 20 -36.98 97.10 -1.86
CA PHE A 20 -35.80 97.84 -1.42
C PHE A 20 -34.53 97.36 -2.17
N PRO A 21 -34.29 97.85 -3.41
CA PRO A 21 -33.16 97.42 -4.22
C PRO A 21 -31.85 97.98 -3.66
N GLY A 22 -31.00 97.10 -3.13
CA GLY A 22 -29.67 97.45 -2.60
C GLY A 22 -28.68 96.29 -2.69
N ALA A 23 -27.38 96.58 -2.54
CA ALA A 23 -26.32 95.56 -2.56
C ALA A 23 -26.51 94.48 -1.47
N GLU A 24 -27.05 94.88 -0.33
CA GLU A 24 -27.32 94.00 0.83
C GLU A 24 -28.43 92.97 0.55
N ALA A 25 -29.48 93.36 -0.21
CA ALA A 25 -30.55 92.44 -0.60
C ALA A 25 -30.07 91.38 -1.61
N HIS A 26 -29.16 91.75 -2.53
CA HIS A 26 -28.52 90.82 -3.45
C HIS A 26 -27.58 89.85 -2.71
N ALA A 27 -26.81 90.35 -1.74
CA ALA A 27 -25.96 89.51 -0.89
C ALA A 27 -26.80 88.51 -0.06
N ALA A 28 -27.96 88.93 0.45
CA ALA A 28 -28.87 88.08 1.21
C ALA A 28 -29.45 86.93 0.37
N LEU A 29 -29.92 87.20 -0.85
CA LEU A 29 -30.39 86.15 -1.77
C LEU A 29 -29.26 85.19 -2.18
N ARG A 30 -28.06 85.70 -2.42
CA ARG A 30 -26.89 84.87 -2.75
C ARG A 30 -26.50 83.95 -1.58
N LEU A 31 -26.53 84.46 -0.35
CA LEU A 31 -26.27 83.67 0.85
C LEU A 31 -27.35 82.60 1.07
N ARG A 32 -28.64 82.94 0.87
CA ARG A 32 -29.73 81.97 1.00
C ARG A 32 -29.61 80.84 -0.02
N ALA A 33 -29.37 81.17 -1.29
CA ALA A 33 -29.16 80.18 -2.34
C ALA A 33 -27.98 79.25 -2.03
N LEU A 34 -26.87 79.78 -1.49
CA LEU A 34 -25.71 78.97 -1.06
C LEU A 34 -26.03 78.06 0.14
N LEU A 35 -26.83 78.53 1.10
CA LEU A 35 -27.24 77.74 2.27
C LEU A 35 -28.22 76.62 1.88
N ASP A 36 -29.19 76.91 1.02
CA ASP A 36 -30.14 75.91 0.52
C ASP A 36 -29.40 74.85 -0.32
N GLN A 37 -28.44 75.25 -1.16
CA GLN A 37 -27.56 74.34 -1.90
C GLN A 37 -26.72 73.45 -0.97
N ARG A 38 -26.16 74.00 0.12
CA ARG A 38 -25.41 73.20 1.11
C ARG A 38 -26.29 72.24 1.90
N ARG A 39 -27.49 72.68 2.31
CA ARG A 39 -28.48 71.84 3.00
C ARG A 39 -28.90 70.67 2.11
N GLN A 40 -29.23 70.94 0.85
CA GLN A 40 -29.58 69.92 -0.13
C GLN A 40 -28.46 68.88 -0.30
N ARG A 41 -27.21 69.33 -0.49
CA ARG A 41 -26.05 68.45 -0.64
C ARG A 41 -25.78 67.62 0.63
N SER A 42 -26.03 68.17 1.81
CA SER A 42 -25.91 67.44 3.08
C SER A 42 -26.97 66.35 3.22
N THR A 43 -28.21 66.62 2.81
CA THR A 43 -29.31 65.64 2.83
C THR A 43 -29.07 64.50 1.84
N GLU A 44 -28.59 64.81 0.63
CA GLU A 44 -28.23 63.82 -0.39
C GLU A 44 -27.10 62.90 0.09
N LEU A 45 -26.05 63.44 0.71
CA LEU A 45 -24.95 62.65 1.27
C LEU A 45 -25.39 61.79 2.47
N ALA A 46 -26.26 62.31 3.33
CA ALA A 46 -26.80 61.55 4.45
C ALA A 46 -27.65 60.35 3.96
N ALA A 47 -28.47 60.57 2.93
CA ALA A 47 -29.27 59.51 2.31
C ALA A 47 -28.38 58.43 1.65
N LEU A 48 -27.32 58.83 0.92
CA LEU A 48 -26.36 57.90 0.34
C LEU A 48 -25.62 57.07 1.38
N ASN A 49 -25.16 57.68 2.47
CA ASN A 49 -24.46 56.97 3.53
C ASN A 49 -25.37 55.97 4.27
N ASP A 50 -26.60 56.37 4.57
CA ASP A 50 -27.60 55.49 5.19
C ASP A 50 -27.93 54.28 4.29
N ILE A 51 -27.96 54.48 2.96
CA ILE A 51 -28.11 53.39 1.99
C ILE A 51 -26.85 52.52 1.95
N ALA A 52 -25.65 53.09 1.90
CA ALA A 52 -24.41 52.33 1.92
C ALA A 52 -24.32 51.42 3.15
N VAL A 53 -24.67 51.93 4.34
CA VAL A 53 -24.73 51.14 5.57
C VAL A 53 -25.75 50.01 5.45
N ARG A 54 -26.99 50.28 5.00
CA ARG A 54 -28.01 49.23 4.81
C ARG A 54 -27.55 48.13 3.85
N LEU A 55 -26.95 48.50 2.72
CA LEU A 55 -26.47 47.56 1.71
C LEU A 55 -25.37 46.64 2.26
N THR A 56 -24.55 47.08 3.22
CA THR A 56 -23.53 46.21 3.85
C THR A 56 -24.11 45.18 4.83
N THR A 57 -25.36 45.33 5.27
CA THR A 57 -25.99 44.42 6.24
C THR A 57 -26.78 43.29 5.59
N VAL A 58 -27.10 43.40 4.30
CA VAL A 58 -27.87 42.40 3.57
C VAL A 58 -26.93 41.28 3.12
N ARG A 59 -27.18 40.05 3.60
CA ARG A 59 -26.39 38.86 3.22
C ARG A 59 -26.94 38.14 2.00
N ASP A 60 -28.23 38.28 1.72
CA ASP A 60 -28.87 37.63 0.57
C ASP A 60 -28.65 38.47 -0.69
N ASN A 61 -27.99 37.90 -1.71
CA ASN A 61 -27.68 38.59 -2.95
C ASN A 61 -28.94 39.12 -3.67
N ARG A 62 -30.03 38.36 -3.69
CA ARG A 62 -31.27 38.78 -4.38
C ARG A 62 -31.98 39.89 -3.61
N ALA A 63 -32.03 39.80 -2.28
CA ALA A 63 -32.58 40.86 -1.45
C ALA A 63 -31.76 42.15 -1.56
N LEU A 64 -30.43 42.04 -1.63
CA LEU A 64 -29.52 43.17 -1.84
C LEU A 64 -29.78 43.86 -3.17
N LEU A 65 -29.84 43.09 -4.27
CA LEU A 65 -30.12 43.63 -5.59
C LEU A 65 -31.47 44.35 -5.63
N GLN A 66 -32.51 43.75 -5.03
CA GLN A 66 -33.84 44.36 -4.96
C GLN A 66 -33.84 45.68 -4.18
N GLU A 67 -33.17 45.73 -3.04
CA GLU A 67 -33.06 46.95 -2.23
C GLU A 67 -32.35 48.07 -3.02
N VAL A 68 -31.30 47.76 -3.79
CA VAL A 68 -30.61 48.77 -4.61
C VAL A 68 -31.55 49.39 -5.65
N VAL A 69 -32.31 48.59 -6.40
CA VAL A 69 -33.22 49.13 -7.42
C VAL A 69 -34.39 49.90 -6.81
N ASP A 70 -34.87 49.46 -5.64
CA ASP A 70 -35.91 50.18 -4.89
C ASP A 70 -35.40 51.55 -4.38
N GLN A 71 -34.16 51.61 -3.91
CA GLN A 71 -33.52 52.87 -3.52
C GLN A 71 -33.24 53.78 -4.71
N ALA A 72 -32.73 53.23 -5.82
CA ALA A 72 -32.48 53.99 -7.05
C ALA A 72 -33.77 54.66 -7.55
N ARG A 73 -34.89 53.93 -7.53
CA ARG A 73 -36.19 54.45 -7.94
C ARG A 73 -36.68 55.57 -7.02
N ARG A 74 -36.56 55.39 -5.70
CA ARG A 74 -36.98 56.40 -4.71
C ARG A 74 -36.13 57.66 -4.77
N LEU A 75 -34.80 57.52 -4.82
CA LEU A 75 -33.84 58.62 -4.79
C LEU A 75 -33.95 59.53 -6.02
N LEU A 76 -34.07 58.95 -7.22
CA LEU A 76 -34.17 59.73 -8.46
C LEU A 76 -35.61 60.09 -8.86
N GLY A 77 -36.58 59.64 -8.06
CA GLY A 77 -38.01 59.83 -8.32
C GLY A 77 -38.44 59.31 -9.69
N VAL A 78 -37.89 58.18 -10.14
CA VAL A 78 -38.15 57.59 -11.47
C VAL A 78 -39.31 56.59 -11.45
N ASP A 79 -39.82 56.24 -12.63
CA ASP A 79 -41.00 55.37 -12.74
C ASP A 79 -40.61 53.90 -12.68
N LEU A 80 -39.42 53.59 -13.20
CA LEU A 80 -38.82 52.26 -13.26
C LEU A 80 -37.32 52.37 -12.94
N ALA A 81 -36.82 51.46 -12.13
CA ALA A 81 -35.39 51.19 -12.01
C ALA A 81 -35.14 49.69 -12.22
N TYR A 82 -34.03 49.33 -12.85
CA TYR A 82 -33.67 47.93 -13.03
C TYR A 82 -32.16 47.76 -13.00
N MET A 83 -31.72 46.56 -12.66
CA MET A 83 -30.32 46.21 -12.62
C MET A 83 -30.11 44.87 -13.31
N GLY A 84 -28.98 44.73 -13.97
CA GLY A 84 -28.55 43.46 -14.53
C GLY A 84 -27.06 43.23 -14.40
N SER A 85 -26.68 41.97 -14.57
CA SER A 85 -25.32 41.48 -14.50
C SER A 85 -24.82 41.06 -15.88
N VAL A 86 -23.50 41.22 -16.08
CA VAL A 86 -22.83 40.72 -17.29
C VAL A 86 -22.44 39.26 -17.07
N GLN A 87 -22.93 38.37 -17.93
CA GLN A 87 -22.72 36.93 -17.90
C GLN A 87 -22.15 36.46 -19.25
N GLY A 88 -20.82 36.38 -19.36
CA GLY A 88 -20.17 36.08 -20.64
C GLY A 88 -20.37 37.24 -21.62
N ASP A 89 -21.01 36.97 -22.76
CA ASP A 89 -21.31 37.97 -23.80
C ASP A 89 -22.74 38.56 -23.72
N GLU A 90 -23.47 38.23 -22.66
CA GLU A 90 -24.84 38.68 -22.45
C GLU A 90 -24.99 39.53 -21.19
N PHE A 91 -25.91 40.48 -21.25
CA PHE A 91 -26.42 41.22 -20.11
C PHE A 91 -27.79 40.66 -19.72
N VAL A 92 -27.95 40.26 -18.46
CA VAL A 92 -29.19 39.68 -17.94
C VAL A 92 -29.79 40.60 -16.89
N ILE A 93 -31.05 40.99 -17.07
CA ILE A 93 -31.77 41.79 -16.08
C ILE A 93 -32.12 40.91 -14.88
N ASP A 94 -31.53 41.20 -13.72
CA ASP A 94 -31.67 40.39 -12.51
C ASP A 94 -32.86 40.81 -11.66
N VAL A 95 -33.08 42.12 -11.54
CA VAL A 95 -34.11 42.71 -10.66
C VAL A 95 -34.67 44.01 -11.24
N THR A 96 -35.89 44.33 -10.85
CA THR A 96 -36.60 45.55 -11.28
C THR A 96 -37.41 46.14 -10.13
N SER A 97 -37.64 47.43 -10.16
CA SER A 97 -38.59 48.15 -9.30
C SER A 97 -39.46 49.05 -10.16
N GLY A 98 -40.79 48.87 -10.12
CA GLY A 98 -41.73 49.71 -10.87
C GLY A 98 -42.03 49.25 -12.30
N ALA A 99 -41.63 48.04 -12.67
CA ALA A 99 -41.95 47.44 -13.97
C ALA A 99 -43.46 47.21 -14.14
N LEU A 100 -43.98 47.47 -15.35
CA LEU A 100 -45.37 47.20 -15.74
C LEU A 100 -45.54 45.74 -16.17
N THR A 101 -44.48 45.13 -16.68
CA THR A 101 -44.50 43.77 -17.21
C THR A 101 -43.53 42.87 -16.44
N PRO A 102 -43.95 41.64 -16.09
CA PRO A 102 -43.08 40.69 -15.39
C PRO A 102 -41.99 40.10 -16.30
N ARG A 103 -42.07 40.33 -17.62
CA ARG A 103 -41.14 39.79 -18.63
C ARG A 103 -39.79 40.49 -18.66
N LEU A 104 -39.66 41.62 -17.96
CA LEU A 104 -38.42 42.39 -17.93
C LEU A 104 -37.32 41.67 -17.13
N VAL A 105 -37.67 40.98 -16.04
CA VAL A 105 -36.72 40.16 -15.26
C VAL A 105 -36.37 38.89 -16.04
N GLY A 106 -35.07 38.58 -16.15
CA GLY A 106 -34.55 37.44 -16.88
C GLY A 106 -34.38 37.67 -18.38
N LEU A 107 -34.72 38.87 -18.90
CA LEU A 107 -34.43 39.25 -20.27
C LEU A 107 -32.90 39.27 -20.50
N ARG A 108 -32.44 38.56 -21.53
CA ARG A 108 -31.04 38.49 -21.94
C ARG A 108 -30.84 39.39 -23.16
N LEU A 109 -29.83 40.25 -23.09
CA LEU A 109 -29.47 41.22 -24.12
C LEU A 109 -28.01 41.00 -24.52
N GLU A 110 -27.64 41.29 -25.76
CA GLU A 110 -26.23 41.30 -26.16
C GLU A 110 -25.50 42.41 -25.40
N GLN A 111 -24.39 42.08 -24.73
CA GLN A 111 -23.70 43.03 -23.85
C GLN A 111 -23.13 44.24 -24.61
N ASP A 112 -22.86 44.10 -25.91
CA ASP A 112 -22.18 45.10 -26.74
C ASP A 112 -23.13 46.05 -27.47
N ALA A 113 -24.43 45.96 -27.23
CA ALA A 113 -25.40 46.73 -28.00
C ALA A 113 -26.24 47.68 -27.15
N GLY A 114 -26.83 48.66 -27.84
CA GLY A 114 -27.63 49.73 -27.23
C GLY A 114 -26.88 50.50 -26.14
N LEU A 115 -27.65 51.04 -25.20
CA LEU A 115 -27.13 51.80 -24.06
C LEU A 115 -26.29 50.93 -23.11
N VAL A 116 -26.64 49.65 -22.95
CA VAL A 116 -25.89 48.69 -22.13
C VAL A 116 -24.45 48.57 -22.62
N GLY A 117 -24.24 48.36 -23.93
CA GLY A 117 -22.89 48.24 -24.50
C GLY A 117 -22.05 49.49 -24.38
N LEU A 118 -22.65 50.67 -24.45
CA LEU A 118 -21.92 51.91 -24.20
C LEU A 118 -21.42 52.00 -22.76
N ILE A 119 -22.26 51.64 -21.79
CA ILE A 119 -21.91 51.67 -20.36
C ILE A 119 -20.85 50.62 -20.03
N VAL A 120 -21.02 49.39 -20.55
CA VAL A 120 -20.09 48.28 -20.31
C VAL A 120 -18.71 48.57 -20.93
N ARG A 121 -18.65 49.07 -22.17
CA ARG A 121 -17.38 49.40 -22.84
C ARG A 121 -16.69 50.64 -22.30
N SER A 122 -17.44 51.72 -22.05
CA SER A 122 -16.86 52.98 -21.58
C SER A 122 -16.57 52.98 -20.07
N ALA A 123 -17.10 52.00 -19.34
CA ALA A 123 -17.10 51.96 -17.88
C ALA A 123 -17.57 53.29 -17.25
N SER A 124 -18.45 54.01 -17.94
CA SER A 124 -18.90 55.36 -17.59
C SER A 124 -20.43 55.48 -17.70
N PRO A 125 -21.06 56.40 -16.95
CA PRO A 125 -22.49 56.69 -17.09
C PRO A 125 -22.87 57.10 -18.52
N SER A 126 -24.10 56.77 -18.94
CA SER A 126 -24.67 57.22 -20.21
C SER A 126 -26.17 57.38 -20.08
N TRP A 127 -26.74 58.36 -20.78
CA TRP A 127 -28.17 58.64 -20.74
C TRP A 127 -28.69 59.20 -22.05
N THR A 128 -30.01 59.14 -22.25
CA THR A 128 -30.73 59.77 -23.36
C THR A 128 -32.05 60.37 -22.86
N PRO A 129 -32.48 61.53 -23.40
CA PRO A 129 -33.80 62.08 -23.11
C PRO A 129 -34.93 61.19 -23.62
N ASP A 130 -34.71 60.44 -24.71
CA ASP A 130 -35.71 59.56 -25.31
C ASP A 130 -35.08 58.33 -25.99
N TYR A 131 -35.05 57.22 -25.27
CA TYR A 131 -34.47 55.97 -25.73
C TYR A 131 -35.10 55.43 -27.02
N GLN A 132 -36.40 55.63 -27.25
CA GLN A 132 -37.06 55.07 -28.44
C GLN A 132 -36.73 55.82 -29.73
N SER A 133 -36.25 57.07 -29.62
CA SER A 133 -35.95 57.93 -30.76
C SER A 133 -34.45 58.26 -30.90
N GLU A 134 -33.59 57.64 -30.10
CA GLU A 134 -32.15 57.93 -30.03
C GLU A 134 -31.34 57.26 -31.17
N PRO A 135 -30.92 58.01 -32.21
CA PRO A 135 -30.22 57.43 -33.36
C PRO A 135 -28.80 56.93 -33.04
N ALA A 136 -28.22 57.35 -31.91
CA ALA A 136 -26.88 56.92 -31.51
C ALA A 136 -26.83 55.47 -30.99
N PHE A 137 -27.97 54.85 -30.70
CA PHE A 137 -28.02 53.53 -30.09
C PHE A 137 -28.37 52.43 -31.10
N GLN A 138 -27.69 51.29 -30.99
CA GLN A 138 -28.05 50.10 -31.76
C GLN A 138 -29.35 49.50 -31.20
N HIS A 139 -30.43 49.70 -31.93
CA HIS A 139 -31.76 49.19 -31.64
C HIS A 139 -31.88 47.69 -31.97
N ILE A 140 -31.85 46.84 -30.94
CA ILE A 140 -32.07 45.38 -31.08
C ILE A 140 -33.53 45.05 -30.76
N THR A 141 -34.11 44.12 -31.51
CA THR A 141 -35.52 43.67 -31.42
C THR A 141 -35.96 43.32 -29.99
N GLY A 142 -35.10 42.67 -29.19
CA GLY A 142 -35.41 42.30 -27.79
C GLY A 142 -35.45 43.49 -26.82
N ALA A 143 -34.43 44.37 -26.87
CA ALA A 143 -34.34 45.55 -26.02
C ALA A 143 -35.45 46.57 -26.34
N ASP A 144 -35.70 46.79 -27.63
CA ASP A 144 -36.73 47.73 -28.10
C ASP A 144 -38.14 47.28 -27.77
N SER A 145 -38.41 45.97 -27.86
CA SER A 145 -39.71 45.42 -27.48
C SER A 145 -39.97 45.64 -25.99
N ALA A 146 -38.95 45.42 -25.14
CA ALA A 146 -39.05 45.66 -23.71
C ALA A 146 -39.20 47.16 -23.40
N ALA A 147 -38.44 48.02 -24.08
CA ALA A 147 -38.53 49.47 -23.95
C ALA A 147 -39.93 49.99 -24.31
N ARG A 148 -40.54 49.49 -25.39
CA ARG A 148 -41.92 49.86 -25.78
C ARG A 148 -42.96 49.36 -24.79
N SER A 149 -42.84 48.12 -24.30
CA SER A 149 -43.81 47.57 -23.34
C SER A 149 -43.80 48.28 -21.98
N GLU A 150 -42.64 48.79 -21.57
CA GLU A 150 -42.49 49.57 -20.33
C GLU A 150 -42.65 51.08 -20.55
N ASN A 151 -42.85 51.51 -21.80
CA ASN A 151 -42.83 52.90 -22.26
C ASN A 151 -41.58 53.65 -21.79
N MET A 152 -40.39 53.06 -21.93
CA MET A 152 -39.12 53.68 -21.58
C MET A 152 -38.85 54.85 -22.55
N ARG A 153 -38.73 56.07 -22.02
CA ARG A 153 -38.40 57.29 -22.76
C ARG A 153 -37.06 57.82 -22.22
N GLY A 154 -37.06 58.67 -21.19
CA GLY A 154 -35.82 59.09 -20.55
C GLY A 154 -35.13 57.93 -19.82
N LEU A 155 -33.90 57.61 -20.20
CA LEU A 155 -33.15 56.47 -19.65
C LEU A 155 -31.72 56.89 -19.27
N LEU A 156 -31.37 56.65 -18.02
CA LEU A 156 -30.02 56.81 -17.47
C LEU A 156 -29.51 55.45 -17.02
N GLY A 157 -28.28 55.09 -17.41
CA GLY A 157 -27.59 53.91 -16.92
C GLY A 157 -26.20 54.23 -16.40
N VAL A 158 -25.80 53.52 -15.34
CA VAL A 158 -24.48 53.63 -14.72
C VAL A 158 -23.87 52.24 -14.52
N PRO A 159 -22.54 52.10 -14.63
CA PRO A 159 -21.89 50.81 -14.49
C PRO A 159 -21.75 50.40 -13.01
N LEU A 160 -21.93 49.11 -12.73
CA LEU A 160 -21.53 48.49 -11.47
C LEU A 160 -20.07 48.05 -11.62
N ARG A 161 -19.15 48.72 -10.92
CA ARG A 161 -17.70 48.53 -11.09
C ARG A 161 -17.05 47.96 -9.84
N VAL A 162 -16.19 46.97 -10.04
CA VAL A 162 -15.28 46.42 -9.03
C VAL A 162 -13.87 46.50 -9.60
N GLY A 163 -13.06 47.42 -9.08
CA GLY A 163 -11.79 47.79 -9.69
C GLY A 163 -11.98 48.28 -11.13
N ASP A 164 -11.28 47.65 -12.07
CA ASP A 164 -11.34 47.98 -13.51
C ASP A 164 -12.42 47.18 -14.28
N ARG A 165 -13.14 46.28 -13.62
CA ARG A 165 -14.14 45.42 -14.25
C ARG A 165 -15.56 45.95 -14.04
N VAL A 166 -16.35 45.99 -15.12
CA VAL A 166 -17.81 46.20 -15.06
C VAL A 166 -18.49 44.86 -14.84
N ILE A 167 -19.16 44.68 -13.70
CA ILE A 167 -19.86 43.44 -13.33
C ILE A 167 -21.36 43.47 -13.70
N GLY A 168 -21.87 44.64 -14.08
CA GLY A 168 -23.27 44.88 -14.41
C GLY A 168 -23.56 46.37 -14.61
N ALA A 169 -24.84 46.72 -14.67
CA ALA A 169 -25.28 48.10 -14.79
C ALA A 169 -26.62 48.32 -14.08
N LEU A 170 -26.79 49.53 -13.53
CA LEU A 170 -28.00 50.00 -12.87
C LEU A 170 -28.63 51.09 -13.73
N PHE A 171 -29.94 50.96 -13.96
CA PHE A 171 -30.70 51.84 -14.83
C PHE A 171 -31.84 52.52 -14.08
N ALA A 172 -32.07 53.79 -14.42
CA ALA A 172 -33.16 54.62 -13.93
C ALA A 172 -33.93 55.17 -15.15
N CYS A 173 -35.25 54.96 -15.16
CA CYS A 173 -36.09 55.16 -16.33
C CYS A 173 -37.33 55.98 -16.02
N LYS A 174 -37.62 56.95 -16.89
CA LYS A 174 -38.88 57.69 -16.95
C LYS A 174 -39.70 57.26 -18.16
N ARG A 175 -41.02 57.33 -18.00
CA ARG A 175 -41.98 57.05 -19.10
C ARG A 175 -42.31 58.27 -19.96
N GLN A 176 -41.57 59.35 -19.75
CA GLN A 176 -41.63 60.61 -20.47
C GLN A 176 -40.21 61.06 -20.79
N GLU A 177 -40.07 61.96 -21.75
CA GLU A 177 -38.77 62.56 -22.06
C GLU A 177 -38.19 63.25 -20.84
N ARG A 178 -36.90 63.04 -20.57
CA ARG A 178 -36.25 63.62 -19.39
C ARG A 178 -34.76 63.80 -19.59
N ASP A 179 -34.31 65.03 -19.34
CA ASP A 179 -32.90 65.32 -19.12
C ASP A 179 -32.49 64.95 -17.69
N PHE A 180 -31.32 64.32 -17.56
CA PHE A 180 -30.74 63.96 -16.27
C PHE A 180 -29.64 64.96 -15.91
N ALA A 181 -29.78 65.64 -14.77
CA ALA A 181 -28.77 66.58 -14.31
C ALA A 181 -27.51 65.87 -13.77
N ASP A 182 -26.36 66.55 -13.80
CA ASP A 182 -25.09 66.01 -13.29
C ASP A 182 -25.18 65.49 -11.85
N SER A 183 -26.00 66.13 -11.01
CA SER A 183 -26.26 65.69 -9.63
C SER A 183 -27.00 64.35 -9.57
N GLU A 184 -27.92 64.08 -10.50
CA GLU A 184 -28.66 62.81 -10.57
C GLU A 184 -27.78 61.68 -11.10
N ILE A 185 -26.95 61.98 -12.11
CA ILE A 185 -25.94 61.04 -12.63
C ILE A 185 -24.96 60.66 -11.52
N ALA A 186 -24.47 61.66 -10.76
CA ALA A 186 -23.58 61.43 -9.63
C ALA A 186 -24.24 60.60 -8.53
N LEU A 187 -25.51 60.86 -8.21
CA LEU A 187 -26.27 60.13 -7.19
C LEU A 187 -26.45 58.65 -7.56
N LEU A 188 -26.88 58.36 -8.79
CA LEU A 188 -27.04 56.99 -9.27
C LEU A 188 -25.69 56.26 -9.36
N SER A 189 -24.64 56.96 -9.81
CA SER A 189 -23.28 56.41 -9.88
C SER A 189 -22.73 56.06 -8.50
N ALA A 190 -22.97 56.90 -7.48
CA ALA A 190 -22.57 56.62 -6.11
C ALA A 190 -23.31 55.38 -5.55
N LEU A 191 -24.62 55.28 -5.79
CA LEU A 191 -25.39 54.11 -5.40
C LEU A 191 -24.89 52.84 -6.10
N ALA A 192 -24.60 52.91 -7.40
CA ALA A 192 -24.04 51.81 -8.18
C ALA A 192 -22.66 51.38 -7.67
N ALA A 193 -21.80 52.32 -7.28
CA ALA A 193 -20.51 52.01 -6.67
C ALA A 193 -20.66 51.25 -5.35
N HIS A 194 -21.55 51.69 -4.46
CA HIS A 194 -21.83 50.98 -3.20
C HIS A 194 -22.46 49.61 -3.44
N ALA A 195 -23.39 49.51 -4.38
CA ALA A 195 -24.02 48.25 -4.78
C ALA A 195 -23.00 47.25 -5.33
N ALA A 196 -22.10 47.69 -6.21
CA ALA A 196 -21.07 46.83 -6.78
C ALA A 196 -20.16 46.20 -5.72
N ILE A 197 -19.74 46.99 -4.73
CA ILE A 197 -18.94 46.51 -3.59
C ILE A 197 -19.74 45.51 -2.75
N ALA A 198 -20.99 45.82 -2.42
CA ALA A 198 -21.84 44.94 -1.62
C ALA A 198 -22.11 43.59 -2.31
N ILE A 199 -22.38 43.61 -3.62
CA ILE A 199 -22.60 42.39 -4.44
C ILE A 199 -21.34 41.52 -4.45
N GLU A 200 -20.16 42.14 -4.63
CA GLU A 200 -18.89 41.40 -4.64
C GLU A 200 -18.59 40.79 -3.26
N ASN A 201 -18.88 41.51 -2.18
CA ASN A 201 -18.70 41.01 -0.82
C ASN A 201 -19.57 39.78 -0.55
N VAL A 202 -20.86 39.84 -0.91
CA VAL A 202 -21.77 38.69 -0.74
C VAL A 202 -21.27 37.48 -1.54
N ARG A 203 -20.93 37.66 -2.82
CA ARG A 203 -20.39 36.58 -3.66
C ARG A 203 -19.09 35.99 -3.10
N THR A 204 -18.21 36.83 -2.55
CA THR A 204 -16.95 36.40 -1.97
C THR A 204 -17.16 35.58 -0.70
N ILE A 205 -18.09 36.02 0.17
CA ILE A 205 -18.44 35.31 1.40
C ILE A 205 -19.04 33.93 1.05
N ASP A 206 -20.01 33.87 0.13
CA ASP A 206 -20.62 32.61 -0.30
C ASP A 206 -19.58 31.62 -0.85
N ARG A 207 -18.63 32.13 -1.63
CA ARG A 207 -17.52 31.31 -2.16
C ARG A 207 -16.58 30.82 -1.06
N LEU A 208 -16.25 31.67 -0.09
CA LEU A 208 -15.42 31.29 1.05
C LEU A 208 -16.11 30.22 1.91
N GLU A 209 -17.40 30.37 2.20
CA GLU A 209 -18.16 29.39 2.98
C GLU A 209 -18.22 28.03 2.26
N THR A 210 -18.48 28.04 0.95
CA THR A 210 -18.48 26.81 0.12
C THR A 210 -17.12 26.11 0.14
N LEU A 211 -16.04 26.85 -0.12
CA LEU A 211 -14.68 26.30 -0.09
C LEU A 211 -14.28 25.82 1.30
N ASN A 212 -14.69 26.51 2.36
CA ASN A 212 -14.39 26.12 3.72
C ASN A 212 -15.14 24.83 4.12
N ALA A 213 -16.39 24.66 3.67
CA ALA A 213 -17.14 23.42 3.86
C ALA A 213 -16.45 22.24 3.15
N GLU A 214 -16.02 22.41 1.90
CA GLU A 214 -15.29 21.37 1.14
C GLU A 214 -13.94 21.04 1.80
N LEU A 215 -13.18 22.06 2.23
CA LEU A 215 -11.93 21.85 2.96
C LEU A 215 -12.17 21.12 4.28
N SER A 216 -13.21 21.49 5.04
CA SER A 216 -13.53 20.84 6.30
C SER A 216 -13.85 19.35 6.12
N GLU A 217 -14.61 19.00 5.08
CA GLU A 217 -14.92 17.61 4.73
C GLU A 217 -13.64 16.83 4.39
N ARG A 218 -12.81 17.37 3.49
CA ARG A 218 -11.50 16.79 3.13
C ARG A 218 -10.59 16.60 4.34
N THR A 219 -10.54 17.57 5.25
CA THR A 219 -9.73 17.46 6.46
C THR A 219 -10.23 16.37 7.39
N ALA A 220 -11.55 16.21 7.55
CA ALA A 220 -12.12 15.16 8.38
C ALA A 220 -11.78 13.76 7.84
N GLU A 221 -11.84 13.56 6.52
CA GLU A 221 -11.45 12.30 5.87
C GLU A 221 -9.96 11.97 6.08
N LEU A 222 -9.09 12.98 5.96
CA LEU A 222 -7.65 12.82 6.20
C LEU A 222 -7.34 12.51 7.66
N GLU A 223 -7.98 13.22 8.60
CA GLU A 223 -7.82 12.97 10.04
C GLU A 223 -8.25 11.56 10.42
N GLN A 224 -9.37 11.08 9.85
CA GLN A 224 -9.84 9.71 10.08
C GLN A 224 -8.82 8.68 9.57
N THR A 225 -8.28 8.87 8.37
CA THR A 225 -7.27 7.97 7.79
C THR A 225 -5.99 7.96 8.63
N LEU A 226 -5.50 9.13 9.05
CA LEU A 226 -4.31 9.24 9.91
C LEU A 226 -4.54 8.61 11.30
N GLN A 227 -5.75 8.70 11.83
CA GLN A 227 -6.11 8.09 13.10
C GLN A 227 -6.10 6.56 13.00
N TRP A 228 -6.56 5.98 11.90
CA TRP A 228 -6.41 4.55 11.64
C TRP A 228 -4.93 4.14 11.58
N ASP A 229 -4.13 4.84 10.78
CA ASP A 229 -2.69 4.54 10.63
C ASP A 229 -1.97 4.60 11.99
N ARG A 230 -2.26 5.61 12.83
CA ARG A 230 -1.72 5.70 14.20
C ARG A 230 -2.17 4.53 15.08
N THR A 231 -3.43 4.16 15.02
CA THR A 231 -4.01 3.09 15.85
C THR A 231 -3.34 1.75 15.49
N LEU A 232 -3.29 1.42 14.20
CA LEU A 232 -2.66 0.20 13.69
C LEU A 232 -1.16 0.16 14.01
N THR A 233 -0.45 1.27 13.80
CA THR A 233 0.97 1.38 14.13
C THR A 233 1.23 1.20 15.63
N GLN A 234 0.39 1.77 16.50
CA GLN A 234 0.52 1.61 17.96
C GLN A 234 0.32 0.16 18.40
N VAL A 235 -0.58 -0.60 17.76
CA VAL A 235 -0.72 -2.03 18.03
C VAL A 235 0.58 -2.77 17.73
N VAL A 236 1.18 -2.53 16.56
CA VAL A 236 2.46 -3.15 16.18
C VAL A 236 3.58 -2.76 17.13
N LEU A 237 3.75 -1.47 17.43
CA LEU A 237 4.83 -0.98 18.32
C LEU A 237 4.73 -1.52 19.75
N ARG A 238 3.53 -1.87 20.23
CA ARG A 238 3.31 -2.51 21.53
C ARG A 238 3.55 -4.04 21.50
N GLY A 239 3.99 -4.59 20.38
CA GLY A 239 4.14 -6.02 20.17
C GLY A 239 2.80 -6.75 20.04
N GLY A 240 1.75 -6.06 19.63
CA GLY A 240 0.45 -6.66 19.34
C GLY A 240 0.51 -7.48 18.05
N GLY A 241 0.29 -8.79 18.15
CA GLY A 241 0.26 -9.68 16.98
C GLY A 241 -0.99 -9.52 16.12
N VAL A 242 -1.05 -10.32 15.05
CA VAL A 242 -2.12 -10.27 14.02
C VAL A 242 -3.52 -10.32 14.61
N ARG A 243 -3.74 -11.13 15.65
CA ARG A 243 -5.05 -11.26 16.31
C ARG A 243 -5.53 -9.94 16.92
N THR A 244 -4.63 -9.12 17.45
CA THR A 244 -4.97 -7.81 18.03
C THR A 244 -5.28 -6.82 16.92
N LEU A 245 -4.48 -6.80 15.85
CA LEU A 245 -4.75 -5.97 14.67
C LEU A 245 -6.11 -6.28 14.05
N VAL A 246 -6.42 -7.55 13.81
CA VAL A 246 -7.71 -7.99 13.25
C VAL A 246 -8.89 -7.54 14.12
N ARG A 247 -8.74 -7.57 15.45
CA ARG A 247 -9.77 -7.08 16.38
C ARG A 247 -9.95 -5.56 16.27
N GLU A 248 -8.87 -4.80 16.23
CA GLU A 248 -8.94 -3.34 16.06
C GLU A 248 -9.55 -2.98 14.71
N ILE A 249 -9.18 -3.69 13.63
CA ILE A 249 -9.78 -3.51 12.31
C ILE A 249 -11.28 -3.76 12.39
N ALA A 250 -11.72 -4.84 13.04
CA ALA A 250 -13.14 -5.14 13.20
C ALA A 250 -13.91 -4.03 13.95
N VAL A 251 -13.29 -3.42 14.97
CA VAL A 251 -13.85 -2.27 15.69
C VAL A 251 -13.94 -1.05 14.78
N LEU A 252 -12.88 -0.74 14.02
CA LEU A 252 -12.81 0.41 13.13
C LEU A 252 -13.73 0.30 11.90
N THR A 253 -13.94 -0.91 11.38
CA THR A 253 -14.90 -1.22 10.31
C THR A 253 -16.33 -1.39 10.83
N GLU A 254 -16.53 -1.48 12.15
CA GLU A 254 -17.82 -1.85 12.79
C GLU A 254 -18.40 -3.17 12.24
N ARG A 255 -17.51 -4.09 11.85
CA ARG A 255 -17.84 -5.33 11.14
C ARG A 255 -16.86 -6.44 11.50
N PRO A 256 -17.27 -7.72 11.42
CA PRO A 256 -16.34 -8.83 11.62
C PRO A 256 -15.20 -8.80 10.60
N ALA A 257 -13.96 -8.86 11.08
CA ALA A 257 -12.77 -8.96 10.25
C ALA A 257 -11.97 -10.22 10.63
N TYR A 258 -11.28 -10.79 9.64
CA TYR A 258 -10.49 -12.01 9.77
C TYR A 258 -9.23 -11.91 8.92
N PHE A 259 -8.12 -12.44 9.40
CA PHE A 259 -6.95 -12.71 8.57
C PHE A 259 -6.90 -14.21 8.25
N VAL A 260 -6.81 -14.54 6.97
CA VAL A 260 -6.75 -15.93 6.49
C VAL A 260 -5.42 -16.14 5.73
N PRO A 261 -4.48 -16.94 6.27
CA PRO A 261 -3.21 -17.24 5.61
C PRO A 261 -3.36 -18.06 4.32
N ASP A 262 -2.43 -17.90 3.36
CA ASP A 262 -2.39 -18.54 2.03
C ASP A 262 -2.45 -20.09 2.02
N ALA A 263 -2.07 -20.74 3.13
CA ALA A 263 -2.04 -22.20 3.26
C ALA A 263 -2.73 -22.74 4.53
N ALA A 264 -3.59 -21.93 5.15
CA ALA A 264 -4.31 -22.32 6.36
C ALA A 264 -5.73 -22.80 6.04
N ALA A 265 -6.26 -23.69 6.89
CA ALA A 265 -7.67 -24.04 6.83
C ALA A 265 -8.54 -22.80 7.13
N VAL A 266 -9.64 -22.66 6.39
CA VAL A 266 -10.62 -21.59 6.62
C VAL A 266 -11.09 -21.63 8.08
N PRO A 267 -11.05 -20.49 8.82
CA PRO A 267 -11.51 -20.46 10.20
C PRO A 267 -12.95 -20.96 10.34
N ALA A 268 -13.27 -21.64 11.45
CA ALA A 268 -14.62 -22.19 11.67
C ALA A 268 -15.73 -21.12 11.57
N ALA A 269 -15.44 -19.87 11.95
CA ALA A 269 -16.36 -18.74 11.82
C ALA A 269 -16.72 -18.40 10.36
N LEU A 270 -15.86 -18.75 9.40
CA LEU A 270 -16.04 -18.54 7.97
C LEU A 270 -16.42 -19.82 7.22
N ALA A 271 -16.65 -20.94 7.91
CA ALA A 271 -16.91 -22.24 7.27
C ALA A 271 -18.12 -22.21 6.33
N VAL A 272 -19.17 -21.45 6.68
CA VAL A 272 -20.37 -21.26 5.85
C VAL A 272 -20.05 -20.55 4.52
N HIS A 273 -19.01 -19.73 4.50
CA HIS A 273 -18.53 -18.98 3.34
C HIS A 273 -17.24 -19.56 2.73
N SER A 274 -16.90 -20.81 3.03
CA SER A 274 -15.62 -21.42 2.62
C SER A 274 -15.33 -21.28 1.12
N ALA A 275 -16.32 -21.53 0.25
CA ALA A 275 -16.16 -21.40 -1.19
C ALA A 275 -15.86 -19.95 -1.65
N GLU A 276 -16.52 -18.95 -1.05
CA GLU A 276 -16.26 -17.53 -1.35
C GLU A 276 -14.88 -17.11 -0.83
N VAL A 277 -14.47 -17.60 0.35
CA VAL A 277 -13.14 -17.32 0.94
C VAL A 277 -12.03 -17.92 0.08
N ASP A 278 -12.19 -19.15 -0.41
CA ASP A 278 -11.21 -19.80 -1.29
C ASP A 278 -11.08 -19.05 -2.62
N GLU A 279 -12.20 -18.58 -3.19
CA GLU A 279 -12.18 -17.74 -4.39
C GLU A 279 -11.43 -16.42 -4.18
N LEU A 280 -11.71 -15.73 -3.07
CA LEU A 280 -11.03 -14.49 -2.70
C LEU A 280 -9.53 -14.69 -2.49
N LEU A 281 -9.14 -15.73 -1.76
CA LEU A 281 -7.74 -16.07 -1.54
C LEU A 281 -7.02 -16.35 -2.86
N ARG A 282 -7.65 -17.11 -3.78
CA ARG A 282 -7.09 -17.37 -5.11
C ARG A 282 -6.89 -16.07 -5.88
N MET A 283 -7.87 -15.17 -5.89
CA MET A 283 -7.79 -13.89 -6.59
C MET A 283 -6.71 -12.97 -6.00
N CYS A 284 -6.55 -12.93 -4.67
CA CYS A 284 -5.47 -12.21 -4.01
C CYS A 284 -4.09 -12.85 -4.28
N GLY A 285 -4.04 -14.19 -4.35
CA GLY A 285 -2.85 -14.95 -4.74
C GLY A 285 -2.40 -14.65 -6.18
N ASP A 286 -3.36 -14.46 -7.10
CA ASP A 286 -3.14 -14.05 -8.50
C ASP A 286 -2.63 -12.59 -8.63
N GLY A 287 -2.50 -11.85 -7.51
CA GLY A 287 -1.92 -10.51 -7.48
C GLY A 287 -2.93 -9.35 -7.47
N LYS A 288 -4.22 -9.61 -7.25
CA LYS A 288 -5.21 -8.53 -7.04
C LYS A 288 -5.14 -8.01 -5.60
N ASP A 289 -4.98 -6.69 -5.44
CA ASP A 289 -4.85 -6.08 -4.11
C ASP A 289 -6.16 -6.08 -3.33
N THR A 290 -7.26 -5.61 -3.93
CA THR A 290 -8.59 -5.63 -3.31
C THR A 290 -9.57 -6.42 -4.17
N VAL A 291 -10.31 -7.32 -3.53
CA VAL A 291 -11.31 -8.17 -4.18
C VAL A 291 -12.57 -8.16 -3.32
N SER A 292 -13.74 -8.08 -3.95
CA SER A 292 -15.02 -8.07 -3.24
C SER A 292 -15.97 -9.10 -3.84
N THR A 293 -16.74 -9.77 -2.99
CA THR A 293 -17.93 -10.56 -3.33
C THR A 293 -19.18 -9.85 -2.79
N PRO A 294 -20.40 -10.34 -3.03
CA PRO A 294 -21.61 -9.72 -2.49
C PRO A 294 -21.66 -9.66 -0.95
N SER A 295 -20.92 -10.53 -0.26
CA SER A 295 -20.99 -10.76 1.18
C SER A 295 -19.73 -10.30 1.93
N MET A 296 -18.62 -10.02 1.24
CA MET A 296 -17.34 -9.74 1.88
C MET A 296 -16.35 -9.01 0.97
N THR A 297 -15.41 -8.31 1.61
CA THR A 297 -14.30 -7.61 0.96
C THR A 297 -12.99 -8.15 1.51
N ALA A 298 -12.06 -8.51 0.62
CA ALA A 298 -10.73 -8.99 0.97
C ALA A 298 -9.66 -8.04 0.43
N HIS A 299 -8.60 -7.86 1.22
CA HIS A 299 -7.40 -7.16 0.81
C HIS A 299 -6.17 -8.05 0.99
N ARG A 300 -5.30 -8.04 -0.01
CA ARG A 300 -4.10 -8.87 -0.11
C ARG A 300 -3.08 -8.45 0.94
N VAL A 301 -2.58 -9.39 1.73
CA VAL A 301 -1.48 -9.17 2.67
C VAL A 301 -0.23 -9.84 2.11
N ALA A 302 0.80 -9.04 1.83
CA ALA A 302 2.06 -9.52 1.29
C ALA A 302 3.26 -8.79 1.89
N ALA A 303 4.38 -9.49 2.02
CA ALA A 303 5.65 -8.93 2.44
C ALA A 303 6.76 -9.41 1.50
N ALA A 304 7.67 -8.52 1.10
CA ALA A 304 8.79 -8.83 0.21
C ALA A 304 8.38 -9.60 -1.07
N GLY A 305 7.23 -9.25 -1.66
CA GLY A 305 6.69 -9.89 -2.86
C GLY A 305 6.01 -11.25 -2.63
N GLN A 306 6.07 -11.81 -1.43
CA GLN A 306 5.40 -13.05 -1.07
C GLN A 306 3.98 -12.79 -0.54
N PHE A 307 3.01 -13.50 -1.09
CA PHE A 307 1.64 -13.51 -0.56
C PHE A 307 1.63 -14.25 0.78
N LEU A 308 1.08 -13.62 1.82
CA LEU A 308 1.00 -14.18 3.17
C LEU A 308 -0.42 -14.65 3.51
N GLY A 309 -1.43 -14.06 2.87
CA GLY A 309 -2.85 -14.33 3.10
C GLY A 309 -3.71 -13.11 2.76
N ALA A 310 -4.99 -13.17 3.08
CA ALA A 310 -5.92 -12.07 2.86
C ALA A 310 -6.55 -11.60 4.19
N LEU A 311 -6.73 -10.28 4.30
CA LEU A 311 -7.51 -9.65 5.35
C LEU A 311 -8.94 -9.45 4.82
N ILE A 312 -9.91 -10.09 5.47
CA ILE A 312 -11.30 -10.20 5.01
C ILE A 312 -12.21 -9.48 6.00
N SER A 313 -13.08 -8.60 5.52
CA SER A 313 -14.20 -8.03 6.27
C SER A 313 -15.52 -8.59 5.76
N ILE A 314 -16.40 -9.01 6.66
CA ILE A 314 -17.74 -9.52 6.33
C ILE A 314 -18.70 -8.34 6.23
N GLY A 315 -19.37 -8.18 5.09
CA GLY A 315 -20.34 -7.13 4.83
C GLY A 315 -20.30 -6.64 3.38
N PRO A 316 -21.23 -5.74 3.01
CA PRO A 316 -21.28 -5.17 1.67
C PRO A 316 -20.02 -4.38 1.37
N ASP A 317 -19.61 -4.44 0.11
CA ASP A 317 -18.47 -3.68 -0.37
C ASP A 317 -18.69 -2.16 -0.27
N ASP A 318 -17.82 -1.46 0.45
CA ASP A 318 -17.86 -0.01 0.59
C ASP A 318 -16.44 0.59 0.60
N ALA A 319 -16.33 1.86 0.18
CA ALA A 319 -15.05 2.54 0.01
C ALA A 319 -14.27 2.70 1.34
N ARG A 320 -14.98 2.89 2.46
CA ARG A 320 -14.37 3.08 3.78
C ARG A 320 -13.71 1.78 4.25
N THR A 321 -14.41 0.66 4.10
CA THR A 321 -13.88 -0.68 4.41
C THR A 321 -12.66 -0.99 3.55
N ARG A 322 -12.73 -0.78 2.23
CA ARG A 322 -11.57 -1.01 1.33
C ARG A 322 -10.34 -0.20 1.75
N LEU A 323 -10.51 1.09 2.02
CA LEU A 323 -9.43 1.97 2.42
C LEU A 323 -8.80 1.53 3.75
N LEU A 324 -9.62 1.16 4.74
CA LEU A 324 -9.11 0.66 6.02
C LEU A 324 -8.37 -0.68 5.87
N LEU A 325 -8.87 -1.60 5.06
CA LEU A 325 -8.19 -2.87 4.80
C LEU A 325 -6.83 -2.68 4.10
N ASP A 326 -6.78 -1.77 3.11
CA ASP A 326 -5.54 -1.35 2.44
C ASP A 326 -4.52 -0.80 3.42
N ARG A 327 -4.95 0.08 4.34
CA ARG A 327 -4.09 0.66 5.38
C ARG A 327 -3.65 -0.35 6.44
N ALA A 328 -4.48 -1.33 6.73
CA ALA A 328 -4.19 -2.37 7.70
C ALA A 328 -3.25 -3.47 7.18
N ALA A 329 -3.27 -3.75 5.88
CA ALA A 329 -2.50 -4.84 5.30
C ALA A 329 -0.98 -4.75 5.57
N PRO A 330 -0.31 -3.58 5.46
CA PRO A 330 1.10 -3.44 5.84
C PRO A 330 1.38 -3.76 7.32
N ALA A 331 0.50 -3.32 8.24
CA ALA A 331 0.66 -3.59 9.66
C ALA A 331 0.54 -5.10 9.96
N VAL A 332 -0.43 -5.77 9.34
CA VAL A 332 -0.59 -7.23 9.45
C VAL A 332 0.61 -7.96 8.82
N ALA A 333 1.09 -7.53 7.66
CA ALA A 333 2.25 -8.10 7.00
C ALA A 333 3.52 -7.97 7.85
N LEU A 334 3.73 -6.81 8.49
CA LEU A 334 4.86 -6.57 9.37
C LEU A 334 4.81 -7.47 10.62
N SER A 335 3.67 -7.56 11.29
CA SER A 335 3.51 -8.48 12.44
C SER A 335 3.77 -9.94 12.06
N LEU A 336 3.32 -10.39 10.89
CA LEU A 336 3.61 -11.74 10.39
C LEU A 336 5.10 -11.94 10.09
N ALA A 337 5.77 -10.93 9.52
CA ALA A 337 7.19 -10.99 9.23
C ALA A 337 8.02 -11.05 10.52
N GLU A 338 7.64 -10.30 11.56
CA GLU A 338 8.24 -10.35 12.89
C GLU A 338 8.05 -11.72 13.56
N GLU A 339 6.83 -12.26 13.54
CA GLU A 339 6.54 -13.60 14.08
C GLU A 339 7.37 -14.69 13.38
N ARG A 340 7.49 -14.63 12.05
CA ARG A 340 8.34 -15.56 11.27
C ARG A 340 9.82 -15.38 11.59
N ALA A 341 10.31 -14.15 11.62
CA ALA A 341 11.71 -13.86 11.94
C ALA A 341 12.08 -14.33 13.36
N ALA A 342 11.18 -14.15 14.34
CA ALA A 342 11.34 -14.64 15.70
C ALA A 342 11.35 -16.18 15.74
N ALA A 343 10.42 -16.83 15.04
CA ALA A 343 10.38 -18.29 14.94
C ALA A 343 11.66 -18.86 14.30
N ASP A 344 12.16 -18.23 13.24
CA ASP A 344 13.38 -18.65 12.56
C ASP A 344 14.64 -18.35 13.39
N SER A 345 14.64 -17.25 14.15
CA SER A 345 15.71 -16.96 15.11
C SER A 345 15.74 -17.98 16.24
N ALA A 346 14.58 -18.33 16.81
CA ALA A 346 14.46 -19.36 17.83
C ALA A 346 14.92 -20.73 17.30
N ARG A 347 14.55 -21.06 16.05
CA ARG A 347 14.99 -22.28 15.37
C ARG A 347 16.50 -22.32 15.17
N ARG A 348 17.10 -21.23 14.67
CA ARG A 348 18.57 -21.12 14.52
C ARG A 348 19.29 -21.20 15.85
N ALA A 349 18.74 -20.61 16.91
CA ALA A 349 19.28 -20.73 18.26
C ALA A 349 19.24 -22.18 18.74
N GLN A 350 18.12 -22.88 18.56
CA GLN A 350 17.99 -24.30 18.88
C GLN A 350 18.98 -25.16 18.09
N ASP A 351 19.11 -24.92 16.78
CA ASP A 351 20.08 -25.61 15.91
C ASP A 351 21.51 -25.40 16.42
N ALA A 352 21.87 -24.16 16.79
CA ALA A 352 23.17 -23.85 17.36
C ALA A 352 23.41 -24.55 18.71
N PHE A 353 22.42 -24.59 19.60
CA PHE A 353 22.52 -25.33 20.87
C PHE A 353 22.66 -26.83 20.66
N LEU A 354 22.00 -27.41 19.65
CA LEU A 354 22.18 -28.83 19.33
C LEU A 354 23.59 -29.10 18.81
N VAL A 355 24.09 -28.27 17.89
CA VAL A 355 25.46 -28.40 17.36
C VAL A 355 26.50 -28.23 18.47
N ASP A 356 26.29 -27.27 19.39
CA ASP A 356 27.14 -27.06 20.55
C ASP A 356 27.14 -28.28 21.48
N LEU A 357 25.96 -28.83 21.79
CA LEU A 357 25.82 -30.07 22.58
C LEU A 357 26.61 -31.23 21.98
N LEU A 358 26.55 -31.40 20.66
CA LEU A 358 27.21 -32.50 19.96
C LEU A 358 28.72 -32.29 19.77
N SER A 359 29.19 -31.05 19.80
CA SER A 359 30.60 -30.70 19.58
C SER A 359 31.37 -30.52 20.89
N HIS A 360 30.73 -29.89 21.87
CA HIS A 360 31.29 -29.53 23.18
C HIS A 360 30.31 -29.95 24.30
N PRO A 361 30.17 -31.25 24.57
CA PRO A 361 29.29 -31.72 25.62
C PRO A 361 29.77 -31.19 26.99
N ALA A 362 28.84 -30.67 27.78
CA ALA A 362 29.13 -30.21 29.12
C ALA A 362 29.65 -31.36 30.03
N SER A 363 30.48 -31.03 31.01
CA SER A 363 31.12 -32.00 31.90
C SER A 363 30.51 -32.06 33.31
N THR A 364 29.48 -31.25 33.59
CA THR A 364 28.79 -31.23 34.88
C THR A 364 27.31 -31.56 34.71
N PRO A 365 26.69 -32.33 35.64
CA PRO A 365 25.30 -32.79 35.48
C PRO A 365 24.27 -31.67 35.29
N ASP A 366 24.46 -30.53 35.96
CA ASP A 366 23.55 -29.38 35.82
C ASP A 366 23.69 -28.68 34.47
N ALA A 367 24.92 -28.59 33.95
CA ALA A 367 25.17 -28.02 32.63
C ALA A 367 24.67 -28.96 31.51
N GLU A 368 24.83 -30.28 31.68
CA GLU A 368 24.30 -31.29 30.76
C GLU A 368 22.79 -31.19 30.61
N ARG A 369 22.05 -31.14 31.73
CA ARG A 369 20.58 -30.99 31.73
C ARG A 369 20.15 -29.70 31.05
N ARG A 370 20.88 -28.60 31.28
CA ARG A 370 20.61 -27.31 30.64
C ARG A 370 20.85 -27.37 29.13
N GLN A 371 21.95 -27.98 28.69
CA GLN A 371 22.31 -28.09 27.28
C GLN A 371 21.30 -28.96 26.51
N LEU A 372 20.87 -30.09 27.10
CA LEU A 372 19.80 -30.93 26.55
C LEU A 372 18.49 -30.14 26.41
N HIS A 373 18.09 -29.42 27.45
CA HIS A 373 16.87 -28.61 27.42
C HIS A 373 16.92 -27.52 26.35
N LEU A 374 18.04 -26.80 26.21
CA LEU A 374 18.21 -25.76 25.17
C LEU A 374 18.21 -26.33 23.75
N ALA A 375 18.70 -27.55 23.57
CA ALA A 375 18.61 -28.28 22.30
C ALA A 375 17.19 -28.86 22.05
N GLY A 376 16.29 -28.84 23.03
CA GLY A 376 14.95 -29.43 22.94
C GLY A 376 14.91 -30.95 23.13
N LEU A 377 15.92 -31.51 23.80
CA LEU A 377 16.02 -32.93 24.13
C LEU A 377 15.61 -33.18 25.59
N THR A 378 14.98 -34.33 25.83
CA THR A 378 14.58 -34.75 27.18
C THR A 378 15.69 -35.54 27.85
N PRO A 379 16.04 -35.22 29.11
CA PRO A 379 16.96 -36.03 29.91
C PRO A 379 16.54 -37.50 29.98
N ASP A 380 17.50 -38.40 30.18
CA ASP A 380 17.31 -39.85 30.37
C ASP A 380 16.65 -40.59 29.18
N THR A 381 16.37 -39.90 28.08
CA THR A 381 15.86 -40.49 26.85
C THR A 381 17.00 -41.01 25.98
N SER A 382 16.83 -42.20 25.41
CA SER A 382 17.79 -42.77 24.46
C SER A 382 17.51 -42.24 23.05
N TYR A 383 18.55 -41.73 22.40
CA TYR A 383 18.48 -41.16 21.06
C TYR A 383 19.49 -41.78 20.11
N CYS A 384 19.11 -41.86 18.84
CA CYS A 384 20.06 -42.04 17.74
C CYS A 384 20.33 -40.69 17.08
N VAL A 385 21.60 -40.40 16.82
CA VAL A 385 22.01 -39.23 16.03
C VAL A 385 22.19 -39.68 14.59
N ALA A 386 21.56 -38.98 13.66
CA ALA A 386 21.72 -39.20 12.24
C ALA A 386 22.26 -37.95 11.57
N VAL A 387 23.15 -38.13 10.60
CA VAL A 387 23.69 -37.06 9.76
C VAL A 387 23.32 -37.36 8.32
N ALA A 388 22.63 -36.44 7.67
CA ALA A 388 22.19 -36.53 6.29
C ALA A 388 22.93 -35.50 5.43
N GLN A 389 23.46 -35.93 4.29
CA GLN A 389 24.07 -35.04 3.30
C GLN A 389 23.16 -34.87 2.07
N GLY A 390 23.16 -33.66 1.50
CA GLY A 390 22.46 -33.38 0.22
C GLY A 390 20.93 -33.30 0.32
N ALA A 391 20.36 -33.27 1.53
CA ALA A 391 18.94 -33.12 1.75
C ALA A 391 18.57 -31.76 2.33
N SER A 392 17.32 -31.34 2.12
CA SER A 392 16.70 -30.20 2.77
C SER A 392 15.74 -30.68 3.86
N ARG A 393 15.54 -29.87 4.91
CA ARG A 393 14.69 -30.19 6.06
C ARG A 393 13.28 -30.64 5.66
N THR A 394 12.73 -30.11 4.56
CA THR A 394 11.39 -30.47 4.02
C THR A 394 11.37 -31.82 3.29
N LYS A 395 12.53 -32.33 2.87
CA LYS A 395 12.71 -33.56 2.08
C LYS A 395 13.49 -34.65 2.84
N LEU A 396 13.52 -34.60 4.17
CA LEU A 396 14.33 -35.52 4.96
C LEU A 396 13.60 -36.82 5.33
N GLY A 397 12.35 -36.71 5.78
CA GLY A 397 11.60 -37.84 6.35
C GLY A 397 10.54 -37.39 7.36
N ARG A 398 9.83 -38.36 7.94
CA ARG A 398 8.90 -38.12 9.07
C ARG A 398 9.47 -38.74 10.33
N PHE A 399 9.58 -37.93 11.38
CA PHE A 399 10.19 -38.34 12.64
C PHE A 399 9.16 -38.31 13.79
N PRO A 400 9.33 -39.17 14.81
CA PRO A 400 8.45 -39.20 15.98
C PRO A 400 8.58 -37.92 16.82
N THR A 401 7.56 -37.67 17.65
CA THR A 401 7.56 -36.58 18.63
C THR A 401 8.78 -36.68 19.55
N GLY A 402 9.43 -35.55 19.83
CA GLY A 402 10.68 -35.49 20.60
C GLY A 402 11.95 -35.60 19.76
N SER A 403 11.82 -35.71 18.43
CA SER A 403 12.97 -35.59 17.52
C SER A 403 13.35 -34.13 17.30
N VAL A 404 14.65 -33.86 17.23
CA VAL A 404 15.19 -32.52 16.94
C VAL A 404 15.97 -32.59 15.63
N VAL A 405 15.78 -31.61 14.76
CA VAL A 405 16.52 -31.47 13.50
C VAL A 405 17.25 -30.14 13.54
N ALA A 406 18.54 -30.15 13.19
CA ALA A 406 19.37 -28.96 13.05
C ALA A 406 20.13 -28.94 11.73
N GLU A 407 20.37 -27.76 11.19
CA GLU A 407 21.15 -27.55 9.97
C GLU A 407 22.57 -27.07 10.31
N GLN A 408 23.58 -27.73 9.71
CA GLN A 408 24.98 -27.36 9.89
C GLN A 408 25.72 -27.44 8.54
N GLY A 409 25.95 -26.28 7.92
CA GLY A 409 26.58 -26.21 6.61
C GLY A 409 25.70 -26.89 5.54
N SER A 410 26.24 -27.89 4.84
CA SER A 410 25.52 -28.68 3.83
C SER A 410 24.91 -29.98 4.37
N SER A 411 24.93 -30.18 5.69
CA SER A 411 24.47 -31.40 6.35
C SER A 411 23.34 -31.10 7.33
N LEU A 412 22.41 -32.04 7.44
CA LEU A 412 21.33 -32.00 8.42
C LEU A 412 21.60 -33.02 9.52
N ILE A 413 21.45 -32.60 10.77
CA ILE A 413 21.59 -33.44 11.95
C ILE A 413 20.19 -33.72 12.47
N VAL A 414 19.88 -34.99 12.69
CA VAL A 414 18.60 -35.42 13.27
C VAL A 414 18.90 -36.22 14.52
N VAL A 415 18.31 -35.83 15.64
CA VAL A 415 18.35 -36.59 16.88
C VAL A 415 16.97 -37.19 17.09
N VAL A 416 16.88 -38.51 16.98
CA VAL A 416 15.60 -39.25 16.99
C VAL A 416 15.53 -40.11 18.26
N PRO A 417 14.47 -40.00 19.07
CA PRO A 417 14.28 -40.86 20.24
C PRO A 417 14.05 -42.30 19.74
N ALA A 418 15.01 -43.18 20.03
CA ALA A 418 15.01 -44.55 19.51
C ALA A 418 15.87 -45.44 20.42
N ARG A 419 15.43 -46.70 20.58
CA ARG A 419 16.18 -47.74 21.32
C ARG A 419 16.98 -48.67 20.40
N ASP A 420 16.83 -48.51 19.08
CA ASP A 420 17.49 -49.33 18.06
C ASP A 420 17.66 -48.52 16.77
N SER A 421 18.88 -48.49 16.23
CA SER A 421 19.23 -47.77 14.99
C SER A 421 18.53 -48.34 13.75
N ALA A 422 18.14 -49.63 13.80
CA ALA A 422 17.39 -50.27 12.72
C ALA A 422 16.00 -49.64 12.50
N THR A 423 15.39 -49.08 13.55
CA THR A 423 14.07 -48.43 13.44
C THR A 423 14.14 -47.03 12.82
N VAL A 424 15.29 -46.37 12.90
CA VAL A 424 15.53 -45.01 12.40
C VAL A 424 15.86 -45.01 10.91
N THR A 425 16.58 -46.03 10.44
CA THR A 425 16.99 -46.19 9.02
C THR A 425 15.85 -45.98 8.01
N PRO A 426 14.67 -46.63 8.15
CA PRO A 426 13.56 -46.47 7.19
C PRO A 426 12.83 -45.12 7.28
N MET A 427 13.15 -44.24 8.24
CA MET A 427 12.48 -42.94 8.39
C MET A 427 12.95 -41.91 7.37
N PHE A 428 14.12 -42.13 6.75
CA PHE A 428 14.71 -41.24 5.76
C PHE A 428 14.22 -41.56 4.34
N LEU A 429 14.06 -40.53 3.52
CA LEU A 429 13.67 -40.68 2.12
C LEU A 429 14.81 -41.28 1.27
N ALA A 430 14.44 -42.15 0.32
CA ALA A 430 15.38 -42.77 -0.62
C ALA A 430 16.14 -41.71 -1.44
N GLY A 431 17.43 -41.95 -1.68
CA GLY A 431 18.31 -41.02 -2.41
C GLY A 431 19.02 -39.99 -1.52
N THR A 432 18.90 -40.09 -0.20
CA THR A 432 19.69 -39.28 0.76
C THR A 432 20.77 -40.14 1.42
N THR A 433 22.02 -39.69 1.40
CA THR A 433 23.11 -40.37 2.12
C THR A 433 22.99 -40.05 3.62
N VAL A 434 22.74 -41.06 4.45
CA VAL A 434 22.52 -40.90 5.90
C VAL A 434 23.36 -41.88 6.71
N GLY A 435 24.13 -41.36 7.65
CA GLY A 435 24.83 -42.14 8.67
C GLY A 435 24.12 -42.03 10.00
N ILE A 436 23.86 -43.15 10.67
CA ILE A 436 23.07 -43.22 11.90
C ILE A 436 23.93 -43.83 13.02
N SER A 437 23.96 -43.19 14.19
CA SER A 437 24.64 -43.71 15.37
C SER A 437 23.87 -44.86 16.02
N GLU A 438 24.53 -45.58 16.91
CA GLU A 438 23.79 -46.45 17.84
C GLU A 438 23.04 -45.61 18.90
N PRO A 439 21.99 -46.17 19.52
CA PRO A 439 21.23 -45.50 20.58
C PRO A 439 22.13 -45.13 21.76
N SER A 440 22.01 -43.89 22.23
CA SER A 440 22.83 -43.34 23.30
C SER A 440 22.03 -42.38 24.18
N THR A 441 22.41 -42.29 25.46
CA THR A 441 21.76 -41.43 26.45
C THR A 441 22.79 -40.49 27.06
N GLY A 442 22.46 -39.21 27.14
CA GLY A 442 23.29 -38.17 27.74
C GLY A 442 24.22 -37.45 26.75
N PRO A 443 24.68 -36.22 27.06
CA PRO A 443 25.35 -35.36 26.09
C PRO A 443 26.66 -35.91 25.53
N GLU A 444 27.52 -36.49 26.38
CA GLU A 444 28.80 -37.04 25.95
C GLU A 444 28.61 -38.24 25.00
N ALA A 445 27.64 -39.10 25.29
CA ALA A 445 27.32 -40.24 24.45
C ALA A 445 26.70 -39.80 23.10
N LEU A 446 25.87 -38.75 23.10
CA LEU A 446 25.34 -38.15 21.88
C LEU A 446 26.42 -37.49 21.03
N ALA A 447 27.38 -36.79 21.65
CA ALA A 447 28.54 -36.23 20.94
C ALA A 447 29.39 -37.32 20.29
N LYS A 448 29.57 -38.47 20.97
CA LYS A 448 30.18 -39.66 20.37
C LYS A 448 29.33 -40.20 19.21
N GLY A 449 28.02 -40.34 19.40
CA GLY A 449 27.09 -40.79 18.37
C GLY A 449 27.11 -39.91 17.12
N TYR A 450 27.19 -38.58 17.28
CA TYR A 450 27.33 -37.63 16.18
C TYR A 450 28.62 -37.86 15.37
N ARG A 451 29.76 -38.10 16.04
CA ARG A 451 31.00 -38.47 15.34
C ARG A 451 30.85 -39.80 14.59
N GLU A 452 30.21 -40.79 15.19
CA GLU A 452 29.95 -42.10 14.56
C GLU A 452 29.05 -41.96 13.32
N ALA A 453 28.00 -41.14 13.41
CA ALA A 453 27.09 -40.84 12.30
C ALA A 453 27.81 -40.14 11.15
N ARG A 454 28.64 -39.12 11.42
CA ARG A 454 29.46 -38.46 10.40
C ARG A 454 30.41 -39.41 9.70
N GLN A 455 31.16 -40.21 10.46
CA GLN A 455 32.06 -41.21 9.90
C GLN A 455 31.32 -42.24 9.05
N THR A 456 30.08 -42.59 9.42
CA THR A 456 29.24 -43.51 8.64
C THR A 456 28.88 -42.89 7.29
N VAL A 457 28.55 -41.59 7.23
CA VAL A 457 28.34 -40.87 5.96
C VAL A 457 29.63 -40.86 5.13
N ASP A 458 30.76 -40.50 5.74
CA ASP A 458 32.05 -40.43 5.03
C ASP A 458 32.40 -41.79 4.41
N VAL A 459 32.19 -42.88 5.13
CA VAL A 459 32.43 -44.23 4.61
C VAL A 459 31.44 -44.63 3.52
N LEU A 460 30.15 -44.24 3.60
CA LEU A 460 29.20 -44.47 2.52
C LEU A 460 29.63 -43.75 1.23
N VAL A 461 30.09 -42.50 1.34
CA VAL A 461 30.61 -41.72 0.20
C VAL A 461 31.89 -42.36 -0.36
N THR A 462 32.84 -42.75 0.50
CA THR A 462 34.07 -43.45 0.09
C THR A 462 33.77 -44.79 -0.60
N LEU A 463 32.72 -45.50 -0.18
CA LEU A 463 32.24 -46.73 -0.81
C LEU A 463 31.34 -46.48 -2.04
N GLY A 464 31.06 -45.23 -2.43
CA GLY A 464 30.19 -44.91 -3.56
C GLY A 464 28.71 -45.29 -3.36
N ARG A 465 28.28 -45.50 -2.11
CA ARG A 465 26.90 -45.83 -1.71
C ARG A 465 26.12 -44.58 -1.34
N GLU A 466 26.24 -43.56 -2.18
CA GLU A 466 25.51 -42.31 -2.03
C GLU A 466 24.01 -42.55 -2.22
N GLY A 467 23.18 -41.87 -1.43
CA GLY A 467 21.73 -42.02 -1.44
C GLY A 467 21.18 -43.13 -0.54
N GLU A 468 22.03 -43.80 0.23
CA GLU A 468 21.66 -44.83 1.19
C GLU A 468 21.71 -44.36 2.65
N ALA A 469 20.83 -44.91 3.48
CA ALA A 469 20.85 -44.76 4.93
C ALA A 469 21.44 -46.01 5.59
N CYS A 470 22.45 -45.85 6.46
CA CYS A 470 23.09 -46.96 7.16
C CYS A 470 23.40 -46.59 8.62
N SER A 471 23.33 -47.58 9.52
CA SER A 471 23.78 -47.42 10.90
C SER A 471 25.25 -47.76 11.07
N ALA A 472 25.88 -47.19 12.10
CA ALA A 472 27.26 -47.46 12.46
C ALA A 472 27.52 -48.95 12.69
N ARG A 473 26.52 -49.70 13.18
CA ARG A 473 26.57 -51.16 13.34
C ARG A 473 26.57 -51.90 11.99
N GLY A 474 25.89 -51.38 10.98
CA GLY A 474 25.81 -51.97 9.64
C GLY A 474 27.15 -52.01 8.89
N LEU A 475 28.03 -51.02 9.13
CA LEU A 475 29.37 -50.95 8.51
C LEU A 475 30.46 -51.69 9.30
N GLY A 476 30.25 -51.95 10.60
CA GLY A 476 31.20 -52.70 11.43
C GLY A 476 32.63 -52.12 11.40
N ILE A 477 33.63 -52.98 11.13
CA ILE A 477 35.06 -52.60 11.12
C ILE A 477 35.41 -51.64 9.98
N TYR A 478 34.63 -51.62 8.89
CA TYR A 478 34.88 -50.75 7.75
C TYR A 478 34.76 -49.27 8.10
N ARG A 479 33.92 -48.92 9.09
CA ARG A 479 33.84 -47.55 9.61
C ARG A 479 35.18 -47.06 10.14
N ILE A 480 35.91 -47.91 10.88
CA ILE A 480 37.20 -47.55 11.47
C ILE A 480 38.27 -47.45 10.38
N LEU A 481 38.35 -48.47 9.50
CA LEU A 481 39.38 -48.56 8.47
C LEU A 481 39.28 -47.47 7.40
N LEU A 482 38.06 -47.01 7.06
CA LEU A 482 37.83 -46.06 5.99
C LEU A 482 37.49 -44.63 6.46
N SER A 483 37.32 -44.40 7.75
CA SER A 483 36.90 -43.08 8.30
C SER A 483 37.76 -41.88 7.88
N HIS A 484 38.99 -42.12 7.42
CA HIS A 484 39.93 -41.07 7.00
C HIS A 484 40.46 -41.27 5.57
N LEU A 485 39.93 -42.25 4.83
CA LEU A 485 40.41 -42.56 3.48
C LEU A 485 39.49 -41.89 2.44
N ALA A 486 40.07 -41.07 1.56
CA ALA A 486 39.34 -40.48 0.44
C ALA A 486 39.04 -41.52 -0.64
N ARG A 487 37.92 -41.36 -1.35
CA ARG A 487 37.52 -42.24 -2.47
C ARG A 487 38.60 -42.36 -3.53
N GLU A 488 39.22 -41.25 -3.91
CA GLU A 488 40.31 -41.21 -4.90
C GLU A 488 41.47 -42.11 -4.50
N HIS A 489 41.88 -42.10 -3.22
CA HIS A 489 42.96 -42.95 -2.74
C HIS A 489 42.56 -44.43 -2.77
N LEU A 490 41.30 -44.76 -2.45
CA LEU A 490 40.80 -46.13 -2.57
C LEU A 490 40.79 -46.61 -4.02
N ASP A 491 40.39 -45.75 -4.95
CA ASP A 491 40.38 -46.03 -6.39
C ASP A 491 41.81 -46.15 -6.96
N GLU A 492 42.75 -45.30 -6.53
CA GLU A 492 44.18 -45.38 -6.87
C GLU A 492 44.79 -46.69 -6.38
N LEU A 493 44.61 -47.05 -5.10
CA LEU A 493 45.06 -48.32 -4.53
C LEU A 493 44.46 -49.52 -5.27
N THR A 494 43.17 -49.42 -5.64
CA THR A 494 42.51 -50.46 -6.44
C THR A 494 43.12 -50.57 -7.83
N GLN A 495 43.35 -49.45 -8.52
CA GLN A 495 43.91 -49.45 -9.85
C GLN A 495 45.36 -49.95 -9.85
N GLU A 496 46.14 -49.60 -8.83
CA GLU A 496 47.51 -50.06 -8.66
C GLU A 496 47.57 -51.58 -8.41
N LYS A 497 46.79 -52.10 -7.46
CA LYS A 497 46.91 -53.49 -6.99
C LYS A 497 46.05 -54.49 -7.76
N LEU A 498 44.89 -54.05 -8.26
CA LEU A 498 43.88 -54.91 -8.89
C LEU A 498 43.56 -54.51 -10.35
N GLY A 499 43.94 -53.30 -10.78
CA GLY A 499 43.68 -52.78 -12.13
C GLY A 499 44.13 -53.71 -13.27
N PRO A 500 45.35 -54.29 -13.25
CA PRO A 500 45.79 -55.24 -14.26
C PRO A 500 44.91 -56.50 -14.36
N LEU A 501 44.39 -56.99 -13.23
CA LEU A 501 43.49 -58.15 -13.20
C LEU A 501 42.11 -57.81 -13.76
N LEU A 502 41.56 -56.65 -13.38
CA LEU A 502 40.27 -56.16 -13.87
C LEU A 502 40.31 -55.90 -15.38
N ALA A 503 41.39 -55.29 -15.89
CA ALA A 503 41.55 -55.04 -17.31
C ALA A 503 41.62 -56.35 -18.12
N GLU A 504 42.36 -57.35 -17.64
CA GLU A 504 42.47 -58.64 -18.32
C GLU A 504 41.17 -59.45 -18.25
N GLN A 505 40.47 -59.42 -17.11
CA GLN A 505 39.15 -60.03 -16.95
C GLN A 505 38.14 -59.41 -17.93
N ASN A 506 38.10 -58.08 -18.04
CA ASN A 506 37.21 -57.39 -18.99
C ASN A 506 37.55 -57.70 -20.45
N LYS A 507 38.83 -57.94 -20.77
CA LYS A 507 39.28 -58.25 -22.13
C LYS A 507 39.02 -59.70 -22.54
N ARG A 508 39.24 -60.67 -21.64
CA ARG A 508 39.18 -62.11 -21.96
C ARG A 508 37.95 -62.83 -21.42
N GLY A 509 37.16 -62.19 -20.55
CA GLY A 509 36.00 -62.78 -19.89
C GLY A 509 36.34 -63.86 -18.85
N VAL A 510 37.60 -63.96 -18.41
CA VAL A 510 38.02 -64.93 -17.41
C VAL A 510 37.88 -64.30 -16.01
N PRO A 511 37.16 -64.91 -15.06
CA PRO A 511 36.88 -64.30 -13.75
C PRO A 511 38.09 -64.43 -12.80
N LEU A 512 39.15 -63.68 -13.09
CA LEU A 512 40.40 -63.66 -12.31
C LEU A 512 40.18 -63.09 -10.90
N MET A 513 39.31 -62.10 -10.75
CA MET A 513 38.97 -61.50 -9.46
C MET A 513 38.23 -62.48 -8.55
N GLU A 514 37.23 -63.20 -9.09
CA GLU A 514 36.53 -64.24 -8.36
C GLU A 514 37.47 -65.38 -7.96
N THR A 515 38.39 -65.74 -8.88
CA THR A 515 39.39 -66.78 -8.65
C THR A 515 40.33 -66.40 -7.50
N LEU A 516 40.87 -65.18 -7.50
CA LEU A 516 41.73 -64.66 -6.44
C LEU A 516 40.99 -64.57 -5.09
N SER A 517 39.76 -64.03 -5.10
CA SER A 517 38.92 -63.89 -3.90
C SER A 517 38.67 -65.24 -3.25
N THR A 518 38.27 -66.22 -4.06
CA THR A 518 37.92 -67.57 -3.61
C THR A 518 39.17 -68.32 -3.14
N TYR A 519 40.30 -68.15 -3.83
CA TYR A 519 41.56 -68.74 -3.41
C TYR A 519 42.03 -68.25 -2.04
N LEU A 520 42.00 -66.93 -1.82
CA LEU A 520 42.35 -66.32 -0.54
C LEU A 520 41.34 -66.70 0.57
N ALA A 521 40.05 -66.73 0.26
CA ALA A 521 39.00 -67.11 1.21
C ALA A 521 39.07 -68.59 1.64
N ARG A 522 39.61 -69.48 0.79
CA ARG A 522 39.82 -70.90 1.09
C ARG A 522 41.22 -71.18 1.67
N GLY A 523 41.89 -70.17 2.23
CA GLY A 523 43.18 -70.34 2.88
C GLY A 523 44.29 -70.79 1.93
N ARG A 524 44.19 -70.43 0.63
CA ARG A 524 45.17 -70.78 -0.42
C ARG A 524 45.22 -72.28 -0.75
N HIS A 525 44.18 -73.04 -0.40
CA HIS A 525 44.05 -74.46 -0.74
C HIS A 525 43.52 -74.65 -2.16
N HIS A 526 44.35 -75.17 -3.07
CA HIS A 526 44.02 -75.36 -4.49
C HIS A 526 42.79 -76.24 -4.73
N SER A 527 42.71 -77.42 -4.09
CA SER A 527 41.59 -78.36 -4.26
C SER A 527 40.25 -77.77 -3.79
N ALA A 528 40.24 -77.14 -2.61
CA ALA A 528 39.05 -76.48 -2.06
C ALA A 528 38.59 -75.28 -2.91
N THR A 529 39.55 -74.56 -3.50
CA THR A 529 39.27 -73.41 -4.38
C THR A 529 38.69 -73.87 -5.72
N ALA A 530 39.28 -74.88 -6.36
CA ALA A 530 38.82 -75.42 -7.63
C ALA A 530 37.38 -75.96 -7.52
N SER A 531 37.08 -76.68 -6.43
CA SER A 531 35.74 -77.15 -6.10
C SER A 531 34.75 -76.01 -5.90
N ALA A 532 35.13 -74.97 -5.14
CA ALA A 532 34.26 -73.82 -4.87
C ALA A 532 33.94 -72.98 -6.13
N LEU A 533 34.87 -72.92 -7.09
CA LEU A 533 34.70 -72.22 -8.37
C LEU A 533 34.05 -73.10 -9.46
N GLY A 534 33.80 -74.38 -9.21
CA GLY A 534 33.25 -75.31 -10.20
C GLY A 534 34.19 -75.56 -11.40
N VAL A 535 35.51 -75.44 -11.22
CA VAL A 535 36.51 -75.61 -12.30
C VAL A 535 37.48 -76.76 -12.00
N HIS A 536 38.11 -77.29 -13.04
CA HIS A 536 39.17 -78.29 -12.88
C HIS A 536 40.43 -77.66 -12.25
N VAL A 537 41.19 -78.43 -11.45
CA VAL A 537 42.41 -77.95 -10.75
C VAL A 537 43.44 -77.38 -11.73
N ASN A 538 43.59 -77.96 -12.92
CA ASN A 538 44.48 -77.42 -13.97
C ASN A 538 44.06 -76.03 -14.46
N THR A 539 42.75 -75.78 -14.59
CA THR A 539 42.22 -74.46 -14.97
C THR A 539 42.47 -73.44 -13.87
N LEU A 540 42.39 -73.85 -12.59
CA LEU A 540 42.76 -73.00 -11.47
C LEU A 540 44.25 -72.62 -11.52
N TYR A 541 45.17 -73.58 -11.74
CA TYR A 541 46.59 -73.28 -11.90
C TYR A 541 46.85 -72.28 -13.03
N GLN A 542 46.23 -72.47 -14.19
CA GLN A 542 46.35 -71.53 -15.32
C GLN A 542 45.88 -70.11 -14.97
N ARG A 543 44.80 -69.97 -14.19
CA ARG A 543 44.32 -68.66 -13.73
C ARG A 543 45.23 -68.03 -12.67
N LEU A 544 45.78 -68.82 -11.74
CA LEU A 544 46.75 -68.34 -10.76
C LEU A 544 48.07 -67.91 -11.42
N ASP A 545 48.55 -68.63 -12.43
CA ASP A 545 49.71 -68.23 -13.23
C ASP A 545 49.45 -66.96 -14.05
N ALA A 546 48.20 -66.75 -14.50
CA ALA A 546 47.81 -65.50 -15.13
C ALA A 546 47.85 -64.34 -14.12
N ILE A 547 47.34 -64.54 -12.89
CA ILE A 547 47.42 -63.55 -11.81
C ILE A 547 48.89 -63.20 -11.51
N ASP A 548 49.77 -64.20 -11.45
CA ASP A 548 51.22 -63.98 -11.22
C ASP A 548 51.90 -63.11 -12.24
N ARG A 549 51.55 -63.29 -13.51
CA ARG A 549 52.11 -62.49 -14.60
C ARG A 549 51.60 -61.05 -14.58
N LEU A 550 50.39 -60.83 -14.08
CA LEU A 550 49.72 -59.53 -14.14
C LEU A 550 50.07 -58.63 -12.95
N ILE A 551 50.18 -59.18 -11.74
CA ILE A 551 50.43 -58.42 -10.51
C ILE A 551 51.69 -58.86 -9.75
N GLY A 552 52.55 -59.68 -10.38
CA GLY A 552 53.77 -60.23 -9.80
C GLY A 552 53.52 -61.46 -8.92
N THR A 553 54.55 -61.99 -8.24
CA THR A 553 54.40 -63.15 -7.32
C THR A 553 54.27 -62.76 -5.85
N HIS A 554 54.63 -61.51 -5.51
CA HIS A 554 54.63 -60.98 -4.14
C HIS A 554 53.24 -60.90 -3.49
N TRP A 555 52.16 -60.96 -4.28
CA TRP A 555 50.80 -61.01 -3.73
C TRP A 555 50.54 -62.25 -2.85
N ARG A 556 51.37 -63.30 -2.97
CA ARG A 556 51.28 -64.49 -2.13
C ARG A 556 51.90 -64.33 -0.75
N ASP A 557 52.69 -63.28 -0.54
CA ASP A 557 53.28 -62.98 0.76
C ASP A 557 52.15 -62.69 1.77
N PRO A 558 52.26 -63.13 3.04
CA PRO A 558 51.16 -63.02 4.01
C PRO A 558 50.54 -61.62 4.12
N ASP A 559 51.37 -60.58 4.15
CA ASP A 559 50.93 -59.19 4.31
C ASP A 559 50.23 -58.67 3.05
N ASN A 560 50.83 -58.87 1.86
CA ASN A 560 50.23 -58.47 0.58
C ASN A 560 48.92 -59.22 0.29
N ALA A 561 48.85 -60.50 0.68
CA ALA A 561 47.63 -61.30 0.54
C ALA A 561 46.51 -60.76 1.43
N LEU A 562 46.84 -60.31 2.65
CA LEU A 562 45.88 -59.67 3.56
C LEU A 562 45.41 -58.33 2.98
N ASP A 563 46.33 -57.50 2.47
CA ASP A 563 46.00 -56.20 1.86
C ASP A 563 45.03 -56.37 0.69
N LEU A 564 45.29 -57.32 -0.20
CA LEU A 564 44.39 -57.65 -1.31
C LEU A 564 43.04 -58.17 -0.81
N GLN A 565 43.03 -59.02 0.22
CA GLN A 565 41.80 -59.57 0.77
C GLN A 565 40.93 -58.49 1.42
N VAL A 566 41.54 -57.52 2.11
CA VAL A 566 40.87 -56.33 2.67
C VAL A 566 40.34 -55.45 1.55
N LEU A 567 41.17 -55.10 0.56
CA LEU A 567 40.79 -54.26 -0.58
C LEU A 567 39.62 -54.84 -1.38
N MET A 568 39.66 -56.15 -1.66
CA MET A 568 38.58 -56.86 -2.34
C MET A 568 37.29 -56.92 -1.50
N ARG A 569 37.40 -57.07 -0.17
CA ARG A 569 36.23 -57.03 0.73
C ARG A 569 35.59 -55.64 0.78
N LEU A 570 36.40 -54.60 0.90
CA LEU A 570 35.95 -53.19 0.91
C LEU A 570 35.15 -52.89 -0.36
N ARG A 571 35.69 -53.26 -1.53
CA ARG A 571 35.02 -53.04 -2.81
C ARG A 571 33.78 -53.90 -3.02
N ARG A 572 33.72 -55.10 -2.43
CA ARG A 572 32.50 -55.92 -2.43
C ARG A 572 31.41 -55.30 -1.57
N SER A 573 31.77 -54.67 -0.45
CA SER A 573 30.84 -53.91 0.40
C SER A 573 30.37 -52.58 -0.21
N ALA A 574 31.02 -52.15 -1.29
CA ALA A 574 30.68 -50.99 -2.11
C ALA A 574 29.85 -51.35 -3.37
N ASP A 575 29.55 -52.64 -3.61
CA ASP A 575 28.99 -53.16 -4.86
C ASP A 575 29.80 -52.80 -6.14
N LEU A 576 31.04 -52.32 -5.98
CA LEU A 576 31.91 -51.88 -7.07
C LEU A 576 32.63 -53.02 -7.79
N LEU A 577 32.50 -54.28 -7.35
CA LEU A 577 33.15 -55.43 -7.99
C LEU A 577 32.31 -56.16 -9.03
N GLY A 578 31.02 -55.86 -9.17
CA GLY A 578 30.17 -56.45 -10.22
C GLY A 578 30.35 -57.96 -10.39
N LEU A 579 30.47 -58.71 -9.28
CA LEU A 579 30.63 -60.16 -9.24
C LEU A 579 29.28 -60.86 -9.10
#